data_AF-A0A2L2Z4G4-F1
#
_entry.id   AF-A0A2L2Z4G4-F1
#
_cell.length_a   1.000
_cell.length_b   1.000
_cell.length_c   1.000
_cell.angle_alpha   90.00
_cell.angle_beta   90.00
_cell.angle_gamma   90.00
#
_symmetry.space_group_name_H-M   'P 1'
#
loop_
_entity.id
_entity.type
_entity.pdbx_description
1 polymer ?
#
loop_
_entity_poly.entity_id
_entity_poly.type
_entity_poly.pdbx_seq_one_letter_code
_entity_poly.pdbx_strand_id
1 'polypeptide(L)'
;MKIDRTKLKKSSSDVPPDCKALIEKLKSCNHNELLEELSKIKTWNCGKCELYHWIDALDAFDHILEMACNKEKENQWCLPCDDPLNEKQ
;
A
#
# COMPACT_ATOMS: atom_id res chain seq x y z
N MET A 1 -4.19 -6.00 5.63
CA MET A 1 -5.56 -6.56 5.83
C MET A 1 -6.08 -7.08 4.51
N LYS A 2 -6.53 -8.34 4.40
CA LYS A 2 -7.07 -8.83 3.12
C LYS A 2 -8.44 -8.22 2.83
N ILE A 3 -8.55 -7.44 1.75
CA ILE A 3 -9.82 -6.86 1.32
C ILE A 3 -10.70 -7.98 0.73
N ASP A 4 -11.88 -8.20 1.32
CA ASP A 4 -12.83 -9.19 0.83
C ASP A 4 -13.52 -8.69 -0.45
N ARG A 5 -12.96 -9.10 -1.59
CA ARG A 5 -13.43 -8.75 -2.94
C ARG A 5 -14.87 -9.22 -3.22
N THR A 6 -15.42 -10.15 -2.44
CA THR A 6 -16.79 -10.69 -2.64
C THR A 6 -17.89 -9.74 -2.15
N LYS A 7 -17.56 -8.86 -1.21
CA LYS A 7 -18.51 -7.87 -0.65
C LYS A 7 -18.46 -6.51 -1.34
N LEU A 8 -17.55 -6.33 -2.29
CA LEU A 8 -17.43 -5.05 -2.98
C LEU A 8 -18.45 -4.92 -4.10
N LYS A 9 -19.29 -3.89 -3.99
CA LYS A 9 -20.08 -3.40 -5.10
C LYS A 9 -19.11 -2.92 -6.18
N LYS A 10 -19.28 -3.42 -7.42
CA LYS A 10 -18.55 -2.89 -8.58
C LYS A 10 -18.75 -1.38 -8.62
N SER A 11 -17.65 -0.64 -8.59
CA SER A 11 -17.63 0.82 -8.75
C SER A 11 -18.44 1.26 -9.96
N SER A 12 -19.35 2.21 -9.77
CA SER A 12 -20.06 2.90 -10.85
C SER A 12 -19.35 4.19 -11.30
N SER A 13 -18.28 4.57 -10.63
CA SER A 13 -17.50 5.79 -10.89
C SER A 13 -16.22 5.50 -11.66
N ASP A 14 -15.99 6.29 -12.70
CA ASP A 14 -14.73 6.29 -13.45
C ASP A 14 -13.56 6.71 -12.57
N VAL A 15 -12.42 6.04 -12.76
CA VAL A 15 -11.17 6.36 -12.07
C VAL A 15 -10.64 7.69 -12.61
N PRO A 16 -10.31 8.67 -11.75
CA PRO A 16 -9.62 9.87 -12.18
C PRO A 16 -8.34 9.49 -12.96
N PRO A 17 -8.03 10.12 -14.11
CA PRO A 17 -6.88 9.76 -14.94
C PRO A 17 -5.56 9.72 -14.18
N ASP A 18 -5.33 10.69 -13.31
CA ASP A 18 -4.12 10.77 -12.48
C ASP A 18 -4.01 9.60 -11.49
N CYS A 19 -5.15 9.20 -10.89
CA CYS A 19 -5.20 8.04 -9.99
C CYS A 19 -4.98 6.74 -10.77
N LYS A 20 -5.59 6.60 -11.95
CA LYS A 20 -5.40 5.42 -12.81
C LYS A 20 -3.94 5.26 -13.22
N ALA A 21 -3.31 6.35 -13.68
CA ALA A 21 -1.90 6.33 -14.06
C ALA A 21 -1.00 5.96 -12.88
N LEU A 22 -1.30 6.49 -11.69
CA LEU A 22 -0.55 6.18 -10.48
C LEU A 22 -0.73 4.71 -10.04
N ILE A 23 -1.97 4.20 -10.04
CA ILE A 23 -2.26 2.80 -9.69
C ILE A 23 -1.52 1.85 -10.63
N GLU A 24 -1.61 2.05 -11.95
CA GLU A 24 -0.94 1.19 -12.93
C GLU A 24 0.59 1.28 -12.81
N LYS A 25 1.13 2.47 -12.50
CA LYS A 25 2.56 2.64 -12.22
C LYS A 25 2.98 1.82 -11.00
N LEU A 26 2.30 1.98 -9.87
CA LEU A 26 2.61 1.26 -8.64
C LEU A 26 2.44 -0.26 -8.80
N LYS A 27 1.46 -0.71 -9.59
CA LYS A 27 1.24 -2.13 -9.90
C LYS A 27 2.32 -2.75 -10.79
N SER A 28 2.99 -1.95 -11.63
CA SER A 28 4.03 -2.43 -12.55
C SER A 28 5.43 -2.39 -11.95
N CYS A 29 5.64 -1.63 -10.87
CA CYS A 29 6.91 -1.54 -10.17
C CYS A 29 7.26 -2.83 -9.41
N ASN A 30 8.54 -3.21 -9.43
CA ASN A 30 9.09 -4.18 -8.47
C ASN A 30 9.37 -3.52 -7.11
N HIS A 31 9.76 -4.29 -6.09
CA HIS A 31 9.94 -3.77 -4.71
C HIS A 31 10.86 -2.54 -4.61
N ASN A 32 11.99 -2.53 -5.34
CA ASN A 32 12.95 -1.43 -5.31
C ASN A 32 12.42 -0.20 -6.07
N GLU A 33 11.82 -0.42 -7.25
CA GLU A 33 11.20 0.65 -8.04
C GLU A 33 10.01 1.26 -7.30
N LEU A 34 9.25 0.43 -6.59
CA LEU A 34 8.10 0.85 -5.82
C LEU A 34 8.52 1.80 -4.70
N LEU A 35 9.63 1.50 -4.01
CA LEU A 35 10.20 2.39 -3.00
C LEU A 35 10.59 3.74 -3.60
N GLU A 36 11.30 3.75 -4.73
CA GLU A 36 11.68 4.99 -5.41
C GLU A 36 10.47 5.81 -5.86
N GLU A 37 9.45 5.16 -6.40
CA GLU A 37 8.22 5.81 -6.84
C GLU A 37 7.42 6.36 -5.67
N LEU A 38 7.26 5.60 -4.59
CA LEU A 38 6.61 6.06 -3.37
C LEU A 38 7.35 7.25 -2.75
N SER A 39 8.68 7.26 -2.77
CA SER A 39 9.50 8.37 -2.27
C SER A 39 9.30 9.68 -3.05
N LYS A 40 9.00 9.59 -4.36
CA LYS A 40 8.69 10.77 -5.20
C LYS A 40 7.30 11.35 -4.89
N ILE A 41 6.38 10.58 -4.31
CA ILE A 41 5.02 11.02 -4.01
C ILE A 41 5.01 11.79 -2.69
N LYS A 42 4.96 13.13 -2.80
CA LYS A 42 4.83 14.01 -1.63
C LYS A 42 3.37 14.22 -1.19
N THR A 43 2.44 14.11 -2.13
CA THR A 43 1.01 14.36 -1.89
C THR A 43 0.17 13.33 -2.64
N TRP A 44 -0.74 12.70 -1.93
CA TRP A 44 -1.68 11.73 -2.50
C TRP A 44 -2.96 12.43 -2.94
N ASN A 45 -3.10 12.69 -4.23
CA ASN A 45 -4.27 13.38 -4.81
C ASN A 45 -5.45 12.43 -5.07
N CYS A 46 -5.71 11.51 -4.14
CA CYS A 46 -6.68 10.40 -4.31
C CYS A 46 -8.10 10.75 -3.85
N GLY A 47 -8.38 12.00 -3.46
CA GLY A 47 -9.62 12.40 -2.77
C GLY A 47 -10.93 12.17 -3.51
N LYS A 48 -10.89 11.80 -4.80
CA LYS A 48 -12.07 11.44 -5.62
C LYS A 48 -12.03 10.00 -6.15
N CYS A 49 -10.98 9.24 -5.86
CA CYS A 49 -10.82 7.88 -6.34
C CYS A 49 -11.31 6.90 -5.26
N GLU A 50 -12.19 5.99 -5.65
CA GLU A 50 -12.70 4.97 -4.73
C GLU A 50 -11.60 3.96 -4.37
N LEU A 51 -11.59 3.52 -3.10
CA LEU A 51 -10.64 2.52 -2.61
C LEU A 51 -10.65 1.22 -3.41
N TYR A 52 -11.77 0.88 -4.06
CA TYR A 52 -11.89 -0.28 -4.94
C TYR A 52 -10.80 -0.33 -6.03
N HIS A 53 -10.46 0.82 -6.61
CA HIS A 53 -9.47 0.89 -7.68
C HIS A 53 -8.04 0.67 -7.16
N TRP A 54 -7.82 0.85 -5.86
CA TRP A 54 -6.52 0.74 -5.22
C TRP A 54 -6.23 -0.65 -4.64
N ILE A 55 -7.18 -1.59 -4.70
CA ILE A 55 -7.07 -2.89 -4.01
C ILE A 55 -5.77 -3.61 -4.32
N ASP A 56 -5.40 -3.74 -5.60
CA ASP A 56 -4.18 -4.47 -5.96
C ASP A 56 -2.91 -3.77 -5.45
N ALA A 57 -2.89 -2.43 -5.46
CA ALA A 57 -1.77 -1.66 -4.91
C ALA A 57 -1.70 -1.78 -3.38
N LEU A 58 -2.85 -1.75 -2.70
CA LEU A 58 -2.95 -1.94 -1.25
C LEU A 58 -2.54 -3.35 -0.83
N ASP A 59 -2.95 -4.38 -1.58
CA ASP A 59 -2.55 -5.77 -1.34
C ASP A 59 -1.02 -5.91 -1.47
N ALA A 60 -0.39 -5.23 -2.43
CA ALA A 60 1.07 -5.22 -2.58
C ALA A 60 1.76 -4.52 -1.39
N PHE A 61 1.24 -3.39 -0.92
CA PHE A 61 1.76 -2.72 0.28
C PHE A 61 1.60 -3.58 1.53
N ASP A 62 0.45 -4.22 1.70
CA ASP A 62 0.19 -5.13 2.81
C ASP A 62 1.18 -6.30 2.80
N HIS A 63 1.49 -6.86 1.62
CA HIS A 63 2.48 -7.92 1.51
C HIS A 63 3.88 -7.46 1.93
N ILE A 64 4.27 -6.25 1.53
CA ILE A 64 5.55 -5.65 1.92
C ILE A 64 5.60 -5.42 3.44
N LEU A 65 4.54 -4.88 4.02
CA LEU A 65 4.44 -4.68 5.46
C LEU A 65 4.47 -6.01 6.21
N GLU A 66 3.79 -7.04 5.71
CA GLU A 66 3.83 -8.39 6.29
C GLU A 66 5.24 -9.00 6.27
N MET A 67 6.01 -8.79 5.19
CA MET A 67 7.40 -9.22 5.10
C MET A 67 8.34 -8.42 6.03
N ALA A 68 8.06 -7.13 6.20
CA ALA A 68 8.90 -6.24 6.99
C ALA A 68 8.62 -6.34 8.50
N CYS A 69 7.40 -6.70 8.90
CA CYS A 69 7.03 -6.84 10.30
C CYS A 69 7.55 -8.15 10.90
N ASN A 70 8.10 -8.06 12.11
CA ASN A 70 8.41 -9.23 12.93
C ASN A 70 7.24 -9.52 13.86
N LYS A 71 6.88 -10.81 14.01
CA LYS A 71 5.96 -11.25 15.07
C LYS A 71 6.73 -11.35 16.38
N GLU A 72 6.76 -10.27 17.14
CA GLU A 72 7.45 -10.22 18.43
C GLU A 72 6.67 -11.02 19.50
N LYS A 73 5.33 -11.04 19.43
CA LYS A 73 4.44 -11.84 20.30
C LYS A 73 3.23 -12.36 19.53
N GLU A 74 2.52 -13.33 20.13
CA GLU A 74 1.21 -13.78 19.62
C GLU A 74 0.25 -12.58 19.55
N ASN A 75 -0.20 -12.22 18.33
CA ASN A 75 -0.98 -11.03 17.99
C ASN A 75 -0.27 -9.65 18.04
N GLN A 76 1.07 -9.60 18.11
CA GLN A 76 1.80 -8.34 18.02
C GLN A 76 2.73 -8.33 16.79
N TRP A 77 2.47 -7.41 15.87
CA TRP A 77 3.36 -7.09 14.76
C TRP A 77 4.09 -5.79 15.10
N CYS A 78 5.42 -5.81 15.04
CA CYS A 78 6.24 -4.61 15.15
C CYS A 78 7.08 -4.49 13.88
N LEU A 79 7.15 -3.28 13.32
CA LEU A 79 8.18 -3.00 12.33
C LEU A 79 9.53 -2.84 13.05
N PRO A 80 10.65 -3.27 12.46
CA PRO A 80 11.97 -3.06 13.04
C PRO A 80 12.30 -1.59 13.32
N CYS A 81 11.67 -0.65 12.62
CA CYS A 81 11.84 0.79 12.88
C CYS A 81 11.03 1.29 14.08
N ASP A 82 10.04 0.54 14.56
CA ASP A 82 9.28 0.85 15.77
C ASP A 82 9.99 0.36 17.04
N ASP A 83 11.04 -0.47 16.88
CA ASP A 83 11.85 -0.94 17.99
C ASP A 83 12.73 0.21 18.50
N PRO A 84 12.60 0.64 19.77
CA PRO A 84 13.41 1.70 20.33
C PRO A 84 14.91 1.39 20.36
N LEU A 85 15.35 0.13 20.17
CA LEU A 85 16.77 -0.18 19.94
C LEU A 85 17.27 0.26 18.56
N ASN A 86 16.38 0.34 17.57
CA ASN A 86 16.70 0.66 16.19
C ASN A 86 16.61 2.17 15.87
N GLU A 87 16.21 3.00 16.84
CA GLU A 87 16.12 4.46 16.74
C GLU A 87 17.50 5.15 16.62
N LYS A 88 18.59 4.38 16.70
CA LYS A 88 19.99 4.88 16.66
C LYS A 88 20.90 3.99 15.81
N GLN A 89 20.76 4.03 14.48
CA GLN A 89 21.89 3.76 13.57
C GLN A 89 21.94 4.80 12.46
#